data_AF-A0A1I4D313-F1
#
_entry.id   AF-A0A1I4D313-F1
#
_cell.length_a   1.000
_cell.length_b   1.000
_cell.length_c   1.000
_cell.angle_alpha   90.00
_cell.angle_beta   90.00
_cell.angle_gamma   90.00
#
_symmetry.space_group_name_H-M   'P 1'
#
loop_
_entity.id
_entity.type
_entity.pdbx_description
1 polymer ?
#
loop_
_entity_poly.entity_id
_entity_poly.type
_entity_poly.pdbx_seq_one_letter_code
_entity_poly.pdbx_strand_id
1 'polypeptide(L)'
;MPLDGDRSVDRGEQGAGGWAALCVDAATAAGARRWNDADGPAVSLRLTSAPLPEEILDAWFSGSASSDETDLANIAYLSEIEN
;
A
#
# COMPACT_ATOMS: atom_id res chain seq x y z
N MET A 1 -24.51 -6.96 -19.96
CA MET A 1 -24.16 -5.66 -19.37
C MET A 1 -22.90 -5.90 -18.55
N PRO A 2 -21.72 -5.51 -19.04
CA PRO A 2 -20.50 -5.70 -18.26
C PRO A 2 -20.45 -4.61 -17.19
N LEU A 3 -20.29 -5.03 -15.93
CA LEU A 3 -19.99 -4.14 -14.82
C LEU A 3 -18.51 -3.77 -14.95
N ASP A 4 -18.25 -2.48 -15.07
CA ASP A 4 -16.91 -1.92 -15.07
C ASP A 4 -16.15 -2.40 -13.82
N GLY A 5 -15.04 -3.08 -14.09
CA GLY A 5 -14.18 -3.68 -13.09
C GLY A 5 -13.49 -2.60 -12.27
N ASP A 6 -13.98 -2.38 -11.06
CA ASP A 6 -13.20 -1.84 -9.97
C ASP A 6 -12.08 -2.86 -9.65
N ARG A 7 -10.90 -2.62 -10.22
CA ARG A 7 -9.69 -3.45 -10.07
C ARG A 7 -9.06 -3.37 -8.67
N SER A 8 -9.72 -2.77 -7.68
CA SER A 8 -9.09 -2.47 -6.39
C SER A 8 -9.01 -3.65 -5.40
N VAL A 9 -9.72 -4.76 -5.64
CA VAL A 9 -9.93 -5.82 -4.61
C VAL A 9 -9.23 -7.17 -4.88
N ASP A 10 -8.42 -7.32 -5.94
CA ASP A 10 -7.85 -8.64 -6.34
C ASP A 10 -6.34 -8.84 -6.06
N ARG A 11 -5.64 -7.90 -5.42
CA ARG A 11 -4.22 -8.12 -5.03
C ARG A 11 -4.12 -8.76 -3.64
N GLY A 12 -4.69 -9.96 -3.49
CA GLY A 12 -4.64 -10.76 -2.26
C GLY A 12 -3.48 -11.74 -2.15
N GLU A 13 -2.70 -11.91 -3.21
CA GLU A 13 -1.52 -12.78 -3.22
C GLU A 13 -0.27 -11.95 -3.51
N GLN A 14 0.73 -12.00 -2.62
CA GLN A 14 2.03 -11.37 -2.87
C GLN A 14 2.76 -12.18 -3.94
N GLY A 15 2.51 -11.83 -5.21
CA GLY A 15 3.20 -12.41 -6.36
C GLY A 15 4.70 -12.10 -6.34
N ALA A 16 5.48 -12.86 -7.11
CA ALA A 16 6.88 -12.51 -7.36
C ALA A 16 6.93 -11.12 -8.03
N GLY A 17 7.50 -10.13 -7.33
CA GLY A 17 7.52 -8.72 -7.75
C GLY A 17 6.64 -7.77 -6.94
N GLY A 18 6.05 -8.22 -5.82
CA GLY A 18 5.24 -7.33 -4.96
C GLY A 18 6.07 -6.29 -4.19
N TRP A 19 5.53 -5.08 -4.06
CA TRP A 19 6.09 -3.96 -3.33
C TRP A 19 5.47 -3.87 -1.93
N ALA A 20 6.19 -4.33 -0.91
CA ALA A 20 5.77 -4.16 0.48
C ALA A 20 6.43 -2.92 1.11
N ALA A 21 5.68 -2.18 1.92
CA ALA A 21 6.19 -1.01 2.63
C ALA A 21 6.42 -1.33 4.11
N LEU A 22 7.64 -1.09 4.61
CA LEU A 22 7.90 -1.20 6.05
C LEU A 22 7.26 -0.02 6.78
N CYS A 23 6.26 -0.29 7.62
CA CYS A 23 5.54 0.69 8.40
C CYS A 23 5.87 0.55 9.89
N VAL A 24 6.08 1.68 10.56
CA VAL A 24 6.40 1.73 12.00
C VAL A 24 5.37 2.55 12.80
N ASP A 25 4.40 3.16 12.13
CA ASP A 25 3.28 3.90 12.71
C ASP A 25 2.11 4.03 11.70
N ALA A 26 0.97 4.56 12.15
CA ALA A 26 -0.21 4.76 11.32
C ALA A 26 0.03 5.72 10.13
N ALA A 27 0.86 6.75 10.30
CA ALA A 27 1.11 7.76 9.28
C ALA A 27 1.91 7.18 8.09
N THR A 28 2.92 6.36 8.39
CA THR A 28 3.70 5.63 7.39
C THR A 28 2.86 4.60 6.65
N ALA A 29 1.91 3.95 7.33
CA ALA A 29 0.97 3.03 6.70
C ALA A 29 0.02 3.75 5.73
N ALA A 30 -0.59 4.85 6.18
CA ALA A 30 -1.48 5.66 5.34
C ALA A 30 -0.74 6.25 4.14
N GLY A 31 0.47 6.77 4.34
CA GLY A 31 1.30 7.32 3.27
C GLY A 31 1.73 6.26 2.26
N ALA A 32 2.14 5.08 2.72
CA ALA A 32 2.52 3.97 1.85
C ALA A 32 1.36 3.51 0.95
N ARG A 33 0.14 3.46 1.50
CA ARG A 33 -1.05 3.14 0.70
C ARG A 33 -1.41 4.27 -0.26
N ARG A 34 -1.31 5.53 0.18
CA ARG A 34 -1.73 6.70 -0.60
C ARG A 34 -0.79 7.02 -1.75
N TRP A 35 0.51 7.09 -1.51
CA TRP A 35 1.47 7.63 -2.48
C TRP A 35 2.21 6.56 -3.28
N ASN A 36 2.37 5.36 -2.71
CA ASN A 36 3.14 4.29 -3.35
C ASN A 36 2.25 3.17 -3.88
N ASP A 37 0.96 3.15 -3.51
CA ASP A 37 0.03 2.04 -3.74
C ASP A 37 0.68 0.65 -3.52
N ALA A 38 1.43 0.54 -2.42
CA ALA A 38 2.12 -0.69 -2.07
C ALA A 38 1.12 -1.86 -1.89
N ASP A 39 1.56 -3.08 -2.19
CA ASP A 39 0.73 -4.29 -2.14
C ASP A 39 0.32 -4.65 -0.70
N GLY A 40 1.18 -4.35 0.27
CA GLY A 40 0.92 -4.62 1.68
C GLY A 40 1.88 -3.91 2.62
N PRO A 41 1.48 -3.72 3.89
CA PRO A 41 2.37 -3.23 4.92
C PRO A 41 3.20 -4.39 5.49
N ALA A 42 4.48 -4.13 5.74
CA ALA A 42 5.34 -4.97 6.56
C ALA A 42 5.54 -4.28 7.92
N VAL A 43 5.43 -5.03 9.02
CA VAL A 43 5.63 -4.53 10.38
C VAL A 43 6.68 -5.34 11.12
N SER A 44 7.47 -4.67 11.96
CA SER A 44 8.46 -5.33 12.80
C SER A 44 7.96 -5.48 14.23
N LEU A 45 7.64 -6.72 14.64
CA LEU A 45 7.19 -7.03 16.00
C LEU A 45 8.22 -6.68 17.08
N ARG A 46 9.50 -6.53 16.73
CA ARG A 46 10.54 -6.09 17.66
C ARG A 46 10.52 -4.57 17.87
N LEU A 47 10.09 -3.81 16.86
CA LEU A 47 10.12 -2.34 16.87
C LEU A 47 8.77 -1.73 17.29
N THR A 48 7.67 -2.47 17.15
CA THR A 48 6.32 -2.01 17.50
C THR A 48 5.89 -2.49 18.89
N SER A 49 5.30 -1.62 19.69
CA SER A 49 4.58 -2.01 20.92
C SER A 49 3.26 -2.72 20.57
N ALA A 50 2.66 -3.46 21.50
CA ALA A 50 1.44 -4.23 21.23
C ALA A 50 0.25 -3.46 20.60
N PRO A 51 -0.07 -2.19 20.98
CA PRO A 51 -1.18 -1.47 20.36
C PRO A 51 -0.87 -0.88 18.98
N LEU A 52 0.42 -0.63 18.67
CA LEU A 52 0.82 0.05 17.43
C LEU A 52 0.44 -0.71 16.14
N PRO A 53 0.56 -2.05 16.08
CA PRO A 53 0.15 -2.82 14.90
C PRO A 53 -1.32 -2.65 14.54
N GLU A 54 -2.21 -2.51 15.52
CA GLU A 54 -3.64 -2.28 15.25
C GLU A 54 -3.82 -0.92 14.57
N GLU A 55 -3.21 0.13 15.10
CA GLU A 55 -3.25 1.47 14.49
C GLU A 55 -2.67 1.51 13.08
N ILE A 56 -1.56 0.78 12.85
CA ILE A 56 -0.92 0.64 11.54
C ILE A 56 -1.87 -0.03 10.54
N LEU A 57 -2.48 -1.15 10.95
CA LEU A 57 -3.38 -1.93 10.09
C LEU A 57 -4.67 -1.18 9.79
N ASP A 58 -5.26 -0.52 10.80
CA ASP A 58 -6.44 0.32 10.62
C ASP A 58 -6.17 1.46 9.64
N ALA A 59 -5.04 2.17 9.80
CA ALA A 59 -4.64 3.23 8.88
C ALA A 59 -4.40 2.71 7.46
N TRP A 60 -3.75 1.55 7.31
CA TRP A 60 -3.55 0.91 6.01
C TRP A 60 -4.86 0.58 5.31
N PHE A 61 -5.76 -0.16 5.98
CA PHE A 61 -7.02 -0.62 5.39
C PHE A 61 -8.03 0.51 5.17
N SER A 62 -7.93 1.61 5.91
CA SER A 62 -8.74 2.82 5.66
C SER A 62 -8.24 3.65 4.47
N GLY A 63 -6.99 3.44 4.04
CA GLY A 63 -6.34 4.20 2.98
C GLY A 63 -6.66 3.68 1.57
N SER A 64 -6.61 4.59 0.60
CA SER A 64 -6.63 4.28 -0.83
C SER A 64 -5.51 5.03 -1.53
N ALA A 65 -5.10 4.51 -2.69
CA ALA A 65 -4.17 5.20 -3.56
C ALA A 65 -4.69 6.61 -3.89
N SER A 66 -3.76 7.56 -3.96
CA SER A 66 -4.05 8.92 -4.37
C SER A 66 -4.53 8.96 -5.82
N SER A 67 -5.47 9.86 -6.11
CA SER A 67 -5.93 10.14 -7.46
C SER A 67 -5.19 11.33 -8.10
N ASP A 68 -4.20 11.91 -7.41
CA ASP A 68 -3.40 13.01 -7.93
C ASP A 68 -2.48 12.52 -9.06
N GLU A 69 -2.43 13.27 -10.16
CA GLU A 69 -1.65 12.89 -11.33
C GLU A 69 -0.15 12.73 -11.03
N THR A 70 0.39 13.49 -10.07
CA THR A 70 1.81 13.41 -9.68
C THR A 70 2.11 12.10 -8.97
N ASP A 71 1.24 11.69 -8.06
CA ASP A 71 1.38 10.44 -7.31
C ASP A 71 1.26 9.24 -8.26
N LEU A 72 0.29 9.28 -9.17
CA LEU A 72 0.10 8.24 -10.18
C LEU A 72 1.30 8.14 -11.14
N ALA A 73 1.87 9.28 -11.56
CA ALA A 73 3.06 9.30 -12.41
C ALA A 73 4.28 8.68 -11.72
N ASN A 74 4.45 8.93 -10.42
CA ASN A 74 5.53 8.32 -9.63
C ASN A 74 5.37 6.79 -9.55
N ILE A 75 4.16 6.29 -9.27
CA ILE A 75 3.88 4.85 -9.25
C ILE A 75 4.16 4.22 -10.62
N ALA A 76 3.71 4.87 -11.71
CA ALA A 76 3.96 4.38 -13.06
C ALA A 76 5.47 4.32 -13.38
N TYR A 77 6.24 5.33 -12.97
CA TYR A 77 7.69 5.36 -13.17
C TYR A 77 8.42 4.19 -12.48
N LEU A 78 7.97 3.77 -11.30
CA LEU A 78 8.55 2.61 -10.61
C LEU A 78 8.41 1.33 -11.45
N SER A 79 7.28 1.16 -12.13
CA SER A 79 7.07 0.01 -13.03
C SER A 79 7.99 0.01 -14.25
N GLU A 80 8.46 1.19 -14.70
CA GLU A 80 9.41 1.30 -15.81
C GLU A 80 10.82 0.86 -15.40
N ILE A 81 11.21 1.02 -14.13
CA ILE A 81 12.53 0.65 -13.63
C ILE A 81 12.69 -0.86 -13.48
N GLU A 82 11.61 -1.58 -13.18
CA GLU A 82 11.65 -3.02 -12.90
C GLU A 82 11.64 -3.93 -14.13
N ASN A 83 11.67 -3.34 -15.34
CA ASN A 83 11.65 -4.03 -16.63
C ASN A 83 13.05 -4.19 -17.23
#